data_AF-A0A497GG34-F1
#
_entry.id   AF-A0A497GG34-F1
#
_cell.length_a   1.000
_cell.length_b   1.000
_cell.length_c   1.000
_cell.angle_alpha   90.00
_cell.angle_beta   90.00
_cell.angle_gamma   90.00
#
_symmetry.space_group_name_H-M   'P 1'
#
loop_
_entity.id
_entity.type
_entity.pdbx_description
1 polymer ?
#
loop_
_entity_poly.entity_id
_entity_poly.type
_entity_poly.pdbx_seq_one_letter_code
_entity_poly.pdbx_strand_id
1 'polypeptide(L)'
;MDEIAEALSVKGYKVIRNQSSGYCFDMFAYMPDTEDMLMIKRIEELDKLKQGFLDDLKKMFRVFNVTPIVIGDKTKDKELEDGIVLSKRGIPLVTEET
;
A
#
# COMPACT_ATOMS: atom_id res chain seq x y z
N MET A 1 -6.26 -6.04 -7.06
CA MET A 1 -5.36 -6.60 -6.02
C MET A 1 -4.74 -7.94 -6.40
N ASP A 2 -5.43 -8.84 -7.13
CA ASP A 2 -4.83 -10.12 -7.51
C ASP A 2 -3.66 -9.97 -8.47
N GLU A 3 -3.80 -9.10 -9.47
CA GLU A 3 -2.76 -8.77 -10.45
C GLU A 3 -1.49 -8.22 -9.80
N ILE A 4 -1.63 -7.29 -8.84
CA ILE A 4 -0.49 -6.75 -8.06
C ILE A 4 0.27 -7.88 -7.36
N ALA A 5 -0.45 -8.80 -6.72
CA ALA A 5 0.17 -9.91 -6.01
C ALA A 5 0.84 -10.91 -6.97
N GLU A 6 0.26 -11.15 -8.14
CA GLU A 6 0.89 -11.96 -9.19
C GLU A 6 2.18 -11.29 -9.69
N ALA A 7 2.13 -9.99 -9.99
CA ALA A 7 3.30 -9.21 -10.43
C ALA A 7 4.42 -9.23 -9.38
N LEU A 8 4.09 -9.08 -8.09
CA LEU A 8 5.04 -9.19 -6.99
C LEU A 8 5.62 -10.61 -6.86
N SER A 9 4.78 -11.63 -7.01
CA SER A 9 5.22 -13.03 -6.95
C SER A 9 6.17 -13.38 -8.09
N VAL A 10 5.90 -12.91 -9.31
CA VAL A 10 6.79 -13.06 -10.48
C VAL A 10 8.16 -12.40 -10.23
N LYS A 11 8.18 -11.28 -9.49
CA LYS A 11 9.42 -10.61 -9.06
C LYS A 11 10.13 -11.28 -7.88
N GLY A 12 9.59 -12.39 -7.35
CA GLY A 12 10.19 -13.17 -6.27
C GLY A 12 9.74 -12.80 -4.86
N TYR A 13 8.78 -11.89 -4.70
CA TYR A 13 8.20 -11.62 -3.38
C TYR A 13 7.29 -12.78 -2.95
N LYS A 14 7.32 -13.10 -1.66
CA LYS A 14 6.27 -13.89 -1.00
C LYS A 14 5.15 -12.95 -0.57
N VAL A 15 3.93 -13.23 -1.03
CA VAL A 15 2.76 -12.38 -0.78
C VAL A 15 1.84 -13.03 0.25
N ILE A 16 1.43 -12.24 1.25
CA ILE A 16 0.43 -12.59 2.25
C ILE A 16 -0.75 -11.62 2.06
N ARG A 17 -1.93 -12.16 1.75
CA ARG A 17 -3.16 -11.37 1.63
C ARG A 17 -3.98 -11.50 2.91
N ASN A 18 -4.55 -10.40 3.35
CA ASN A 18 -5.49 -10.39 4.46
C ASN A 18 -6.92 -10.36 3.90
N GLN A 19 -7.74 -11.33 4.30
CA GLN A 19 -9.13 -11.42 3.86
C GLN A 19 -10.11 -10.78 4.85
N SER A 20 -9.62 -10.31 6.00
CA SER A 20 -10.45 -9.72 7.05
C SER A 20 -10.37 -8.20 7.07
N SER A 21 -11.48 -7.57 7.42
CA SER A 21 -11.54 -6.13 7.66
C SER A 21 -10.90 -5.76 9.01
N GLY A 22 -10.46 -4.51 9.15
CA GLY A 22 -9.93 -3.97 10.41
C GLY A 22 -8.40 -3.93 10.53
N TYR A 23 -7.67 -4.54 9.60
CA TYR A 23 -6.21 -4.43 9.55
C TYR A 23 -5.73 -3.15 8.87
N CYS A 24 -4.55 -2.68 9.24
CA CYS A 24 -3.93 -1.49 8.66
C CYS A 24 -3.40 -1.70 7.21
N PHE A 25 -3.53 -2.90 6.66
CA PHE A 25 -3.12 -3.26 5.31
C PHE A 25 -3.96 -4.43 4.80
N ASP A 26 -4.05 -4.55 3.48
CA ASP A 26 -4.76 -5.65 2.81
C ASP A 26 -3.79 -6.70 2.28
N MET A 27 -2.54 -6.32 2.04
CA MET A 27 -1.50 -7.21 1.55
C MET A 27 -0.14 -6.85 2.12
N PHE A 28 0.67 -7.86 2.38
CA PHE A 28 2.07 -7.74 2.76
C PHE A 28 2.89 -8.57 1.78
N ALA A 29 3.98 -8.02 1.26
CA ALA A 29 4.89 -8.71 0.36
C ALA A 29 6.32 -8.56 0.89
N TYR A 30 7.09 -9.64 0.89
CA TYR A 30 8.49 -9.58 1.33
C TYR A 30 9.37 -10.42 0.42
N MET A 31 10.60 -9.96 0.19
CA MET A 31 11.57 -10.72 -0.58
C MET A 31 12.46 -11.53 0.37
N PRO A 32 12.49 -12.87 0.25
CA PRO A 32 13.31 -13.73 1.11
C PRO A 32 14.79 -13.31 1.09
N ASP A 33 15.47 -13.47 2.23
CA ASP A 33 16.89 -13.16 2.40
C ASP A 33 17.28 -11.68 2.14
N THR A 34 16.29 -10.79 2.16
CA THR A 34 16.48 -9.33 2.06
C THR A 34 15.68 -8.60 3.15
N GLU A 35 15.94 -7.30 3.31
CA GLU A 35 15.15 -6.42 4.15
C GLU A 35 13.97 -5.77 3.39
N ASP A 36 13.75 -6.16 2.13
CA ASP A 36 12.73 -5.54 1.30
C ASP A 36 11.34 -6.10 1.62
N MET A 37 10.51 -5.22 2.18
CA MET A 37 9.15 -5.51 2.60
C MET A 37 8.22 -4.39 2.16
N LEU A 38 7.09 -4.77 1.58
CA LEU A 38 6.02 -3.88 1.15
C LEU A 38 4.76 -4.18 1.95
N MET A 39 4.10 -3.12 2.40
CA MET A 39 2.78 -3.18 3.01
C MET A 39 1.81 -2.39 2.13
N ILE A 40 0.80 -3.06 1.58
CA ILE A 40 -0.11 -2.47 0.61
C ILE A 40 -1.51 -2.36 1.22
N LYS A 41 -2.08 -1.16 1.16
CA LYS A 41 -3.46 -0.89 1.53
C LYS A 41 -4.24 -0.42 0.31
N ARG A 42 -5.42 -0.98 0.07
CA ARG A 42 -6.40 -0.51 -0.90
C ARG A 42 -7.46 0.34 -0.22
N ILE A 43 -7.76 1.48 -0.80
CA ILE A 43 -8.89 2.33 -0.41
C ILE A 43 -9.44 3.03 -1.64
N GLU A 44 -10.75 2.97 -1.89
CA GLU A 44 -11.35 3.59 -3.07
C GLU A 44 -11.12 5.11 -3.12
N GLU A 45 -11.33 5.78 -1.97
CA GLU A 45 -11.22 7.22 -1.83
C GLU A 45 -10.13 7.58 -0.82
N LEU A 46 -9.04 8.18 -1.28
CA LEU A 46 -7.86 8.51 -0.47
C LEU A 46 -8.15 9.50 0.68
N ASP A 47 -9.21 10.30 0.55
CA ASP A 47 -9.61 11.24 1.59
C ASP A 47 -10.29 10.58 2.79
N LYS A 48 -10.75 9.32 2.63
CA LYS A 48 -11.23 8.50 3.76
C LYS A 48 -10.10 7.97 4.65
N LEU A 49 -8.84 8.14 4.24
CA LEU A 49 -7.68 7.82 5.09
C LEU A 49 -7.65 8.76 6.29
N LYS A 50 -8.06 8.23 7.45
CA LYS A 50 -7.94 8.92 8.72
C LYS A 50 -6.47 9.17 9.05
N GLN A 51 -6.19 10.31 9.68
CA GLN A 51 -4.84 10.64 10.13
C GLN A 51 -4.21 9.53 11.00
N GLY A 52 -4.96 9.01 11.98
CA GLY A 52 -4.45 7.95 12.87
C GLY A 52 -3.95 6.71 12.11
N PHE A 53 -4.62 6.36 11.01
CA PHE A 53 -4.22 5.26 10.14
C PHE A 53 -2.88 5.52 9.43
N LEU A 54 -2.68 6.73 8.89
CA LEU A 54 -1.40 7.11 8.29
C LEU A 54 -0.27 7.13 9.33
N ASP A 55 -0.58 7.55 10.55
CA ASP A 55 0.39 7.56 11.65
C ASP A 55 0.76 6.12 12.08
N ASP A 56 -0.19 5.18 12.03
CA ASP A 56 0.08 3.76 12.28
C ASP A 56 0.93 3.13 11.18
N LEU A 57 0.66 3.41 9.90
CA LEU A 57 1.51 2.98 8.79
C LEU A 57 2.95 3.48 8.93
N LYS A 58 3.14 4.74 9.37
CA LYS A 58 4.48 5.28 9.64
C LYS A 58 5.19 4.58 10.79
N LYS A 59 4.47 4.21 11.85
CA LYS A 59 5.06 3.43 12.94
C LYS A 59 5.51 2.07 12.42
N MET A 60 4.70 1.42 11.59
CA MET A 60 5.09 0.15 10.96
C MET A 60 6.36 0.30 10.13
N PHE A 61 6.43 1.33 9.27
CA PHE A 61 7.64 1.65 8.51
C PHE A 61 8.87 1.79 9.41
N ARG A 62 8.77 2.58 10.49
CA ARG A 62 9.90 2.84 11.38
C ARG A 62 10.35 1.63 12.20
N VAL A 63 9.41 0.79 12.61
CA VAL A 63 9.70 -0.34 13.50
C VAL A 63 10.15 -1.57 12.72
N PHE A 64 9.54 -1.82 11.56
CA PHE A 64 9.75 -3.04 10.78
C PHE A 64 10.50 -2.81 9.46
N ASN A 65 10.91 -1.57 9.16
CA ASN A 65 11.51 -1.19 7.89
C ASN A 65 10.65 -1.56 6.66
N VAL A 66 9.32 -1.62 6.83
CA VAL A 66 8.38 -1.99 5.77
C VAL A 66 7.90 -0.77 5.02
N THR A 67 8.00 -0.76 3.70
CA THR A 67 7.52 0.35 2.86
C THR A 67 6.00 0.30 2.70
N PRO A 68 5.24 1.26 3.26
CA PRO A 68 3.80 1.32 3.07
C PRO A 68 3.47 1.93 1.70
N ILE A 69 2.53 1.33 0.98
CA ILE A 69 1.97 1.84 -0.27
C ILE A 69 0.45 1.83 -0.13
N VAL A 70 -0.19 2.94 -0.49
CA VAL A 70 -1.65 2.99 -0.56
C VAL A 70 -2.08 3.08 -2.01
N ILE A 71 -2.96 2.18 -2.40
CA ILE A 71 -3.57 2.13 -3.71
C ILE A 71 -4.97 2.72 -3.59
N GLY A 72 -5.28 3.71 -4.41
CA GLY A 72 -6.59 4.34 -4.47
C GLY A 72 -7.00 4.77 -5.86
N ASP A 73 -8.28 5.07 -6.02
CA ASP A 73 -8.84 5.45 -7.33
C ASP A 73 -8.97 6.96 -7.43
N LYS A 74 -9.42 7.59 -6.34
CA LYS A 74 -9.77 9.01 -6.36
C LYS A 74 -9.47 9.72 -5.04
N THR A 75 -9.44 11.03 -5.17
CA THR A 75 -9.70 11.98 -4.09
C THR A 75 -11.16 12.43 -4.17
N LYS A 76 -11.61 13.20 -3.18
CA LYS A 76 -12.94 13.82 -3.19
C LYS A 76 -13.16 14.75 -4.39
N ASP A 77 -12.07 15.31 -4.94
CA ASP A 77 -12.11 16.37 -5.96
C ASP A 77 -11.88 15.82 -7.38
N LYS A 78 -11.16 14.70 -7.52
CA LYS A 78 -10.83 14.10 -8.81
C LYS A 78 -10.38 12.65 -8.70
N GLU A 79 -10.51 11.91 -9.80
CA GLU A 79 -9.81 10.65 -10.04
C GLU A 79 -8.29 10.88 -10.02
N LEU A 80 -7.56 9.87 -9.56
CA LEU A 80 -6.12 9.83 -9.66
C LEU A 80 -5.70 9.53 -11.09
N GLU A 81 -4.58 10.10 -11.48
CA GLU A 81 -3.98 9.90 -12.79
C GLU A 81 -3.00 8.73 -12.72
N ASP A 82 -3.07 7.82 -13.68
CA ASP A 82 -2.16 6.69 -13.76
C ASP A 82 -0.71 7.13 -14.01
N GLY A 83 0.23 6.40 -13.41
CA GLY A 83 1.66 6.72 -13.48
C GLY A 83 2.10 7.86 -12.55
N ILE A 84 1.19 8.43 -11.75
CA ILE A 84 1.50 9.52 -10.82
C ILE A 84 1.59 9.00 -9.38
N VAL A 85 2.76 9.19 -8.78
CA VAL A 85 2.97 8.93 -7.34
C VAL A 85 2.71 10.19 -6.55
N LEU A 86 1.59 10.22 -5.83
CA LEU A 86 1.33 11.25 -4.83
C LEU A 86 1.96 10.85 -3.50
N SER A 87 2.36 11.85 -2.69
CA SER A 87 2.83 11.59 -1.34
C SER A 87 1.95 12.30 -0.32
N LYS A 88 1.33 11.53 0.58
CA LYS A 88 0.61 12.09 1.73
C LYS A 88 1.38 11.76 2.98
N ARG A 89 2.00 12.81 3.54
CA ARG A 89 2.86 12.72 4.73
C ARG A 89 4.01 11.72 4.57
N GLY A 90 4.53 11.51 3.37
CA GLY A 90 5.63 10.57 3.12
C GLY A 90 5.19 9.13 2.84
N ILE A 91 3.88 8.86 2.78
CA ILE A 91 3.35 7.57 2.30
C ILE A 91 2.96 7.74 0.83
N PRO A 92 3.49 6.91 -0.09
CA PRO A 92 3.10 6.92 -1.49
C PRO A 92 1.64 6.49 -1.65
N LEU A 93 0.91 7.27 -2.43
CA LEU A 93 -0.45 7.02 -2.87
C LEU A 93 -0.42 6.91 -4.41
N VAL A 94 -0.93 5.80 -4.94
CA VAL A 94 -0.86 5.46 -6.36
C VAL A 94 -2.17 4.84 -6.85
N THR A 95 -2.37 4.80 -8.16
CA THR A 95 -3.43 3.97 -8.76
C THR A 95 -2.97 2.52 -8.88
N GLU A 96 -3.91 1.63 -9.20
CA GLU A 96 -3.58 0.23 -9.46
C GLU A 96 -2.73 0.03 -10.72
N GLU A 97 -2.82 0.95 -11.68
CA GLU A 97 -2.08 0.94 -12.96
C GLU A 97 -0.67 1.56 -12.87
N THR A 98 -0.31 2.16 -11.73
CA THR A 98 0.99 2.83 -11.50
C THR A 98 2.05 1.86 -11.00
#